data_AF-A0A5N6XMR3-F1
#
_entry.id   AF-A0A5N6XMR3-F1
#
_cell.length_a   1.000
_cell.length_b   1.000
_cell.length_c   1.000
_cell.angle_alpha   90.00
_cell.angle_beta   90.00
_cell.angle_gamma   90.00
#
_symmetry.space_group_name_H-M   'P 1'
#
loop_
_entity.id
_entity.type
_entity.pdbx_description
1 polymer ?
#
loop_
_entity_poly.entity_id
_entity_poly.type
_entity_poly.pdbx_seq_one_letter_code
_entity_poly.pdbx_strand_id
1 'polypeptide(L)'
;MRFQYLFLTLGATLSAAAQDRGQCYSIGQMYPSTDRVSGRSECCPDGTEYNGNICEALPTCSNPDEYFDTVDRLCRAKKDCGDGNYFFIRERKCKPIPLCLDDEFFDGQYCVRKPQCQDGFYFEKTGCVPKPRCEDDEWFDGRNCVEKPQDCGAGKHWDFKANQCVPNPACDGDSYWTGTGCAKRPKCRNPHHFFDGVNCVPCPNSDEYWNGNACVSRPVCAEDEYYDGSNCKKIPNCGQGQYWNRKKSICDQVPHCSLGEWFNGESCEKITYPPYGGRLCFIPCEKLRSSGP
;
A
#
# COMPACT_ATOMS: atom_id res chain seq x y z
N MET A 1 23.86 -44.56 -61.56
CA MET A 1 23.63 -43.22 -62.16
C MET A 1 23.54 -42.23 -61.01
N ARG A 2 24.57 -41.38 -60.84
CA ARG A 2 24.77 -40.54 -59.66
C ARG A 2 24.00 -39.22 -59.80
N PHE A 3 23.12 -38.93 -58.85
CA PHE A 3 22.56 -37.61 -58.60
C PHE A 3 23.64 -36.70 -58.00
N GLN A 4 23.86 -35.53 -58.60
CA GLN A 4 24.75 -34.52 -58.04
C GLN A 4 24.03 -33.17 -58.06
N TYR A 5 23.96 -32.59 -56.87
CA TYR A 5 23.22 -31.40 -56.47
C TYR A 5 23.77 -30.12 -57.12
N LEU A 6 22.89 -29.28 -57.67
CA LEU A 6 23.18 -27.90 -58.00
C LEU A 6 22.26 -27.01 -57.15
N PHE A 7 22.82 -26.50 -56.04
CA PHE A 7 22.21 -25.46 -55.23
C PHE A 7 22.38 -24.11 -55.95
N LEU A 8 21.27 -23.56 -56.45
CA LEU A 8 21.18 -22.17 -56.89
C LEU A 8 20.97 -21.29 -55.66
N THR A 9 22.03 -20.61 -55.20
CA THR A 9 21.93 -19.57 -54.18
C THR A 9 21.37 -18.30 -54.82
N LEU A 10 20.09 -18.04 -54.60
CA LEU A 10 19.46 -16.73 -54.80
C LEU A 10 20.07 -15.74 -53.80
N GLY A 11 21.09 -15.00 -54.25
CA GLY A 11 21.54 -13.80 -53.57
C GLY A 11 20.46 -12.73 -53.70
N ALA A 12 19.66 -12.54 -52.64
CA ALA A 12 18.79 -11.38 -52.53
C ALA A 12 19.67 -10.15 -52.34
N THR A 13 20.06 -9.51 -53.44
CA THR A 13 20.50 -8.12 -53.39
C THR A 13 19.32 -7.31 -52.88
N LEU A 14 19.40 -6.82 -51.64
CA LEU A 14 18.53 -5.75 -51.16
C LEU A 14 18.77 -4.55 -52.07
N SER A 15 18.00 -4.44 -53.14
CA SER A 15 17.78 -3.18 -53.82
C SER A 15 17.13 -2.28 -52.78
N ALA A 16 17.88 -1.31 -52.27
CA ALA A 16 17.36 -0.20 -51.49
C ALA A 16 16.19 0.38 -52.29
N ALA A 17 14.97 0.08 -51.84
CA ALA A 17 13.78 0.66 -52.40
C ALA A 17 13.92 2.16 -52.25
N ALA A 18 13.79 2.86 -53.38
CA ALA A 18 13.68 4.30 -53.44
C ALA A 18 12.59 4.73 -52.45
N GLN A 19 13.01 5.20 -51.27
CA GLN A 19 12.12 5.77 -50.28
C GLN A 19 11.70 7.13 -50.79
N ASP A 20 10.39 7.25 -50.92
CA ASP A 20 9.66 8.46 -51.25
C ASP A 20 10.22 9.67 -50.47
N ARG A 21 10.69 10.67 -51.21
CA ARG A 21 11.30 11.88 -50.66
C ARG A 21 10.20 12.76 -50.05
N GLY A 22 9.84 12.55 -48.78
CA GLY A 22 9.18 13.61 -48.02
C GLY A 22 8.25 13.27 -46.87
N GLN A 23 7.97 12.00 -46.56
CA GLN A 23 7.01 11.68 -45.49
C GLN A 23 7.69 11.07 -44.26
N CYS A 24 7.92 11.92 -43.25
CA CYS A 24 8.17 11.45 -41.90
C CYS A 24 6.88 10.87 -41.32
N TYR A 25 6.89 9.58 -41.00
CA TYR A 25 5.74 8.92 -40.41
C TYR A 25 5.43 9.49 -39.03
N SER A 26 4.13 9.56 -38.74
CA SER A 26 3.48 10.32 -37.68
C SER A 26 3.87 9.88 -36.27
N ILE A 27 4.97 10.42 -35.76
CA ILE A 27 5.00 10.98 -34.41
C ILE A 27 4.91 12.48 -34.67
N GLY A 28 3.84 13.15 -34.24
CA GLY A 28 3.46 14.53 -34.60
C GLY A 28 4.47 15.65 -34.26
N GLN A 29 5.71 15.28 -34.02
CA GLN A 29 6.85 16.10 -33.60
C GLN A 29 8.07 15.87 -34.50
N MET A 30 7.94 15.19 -35.65
CA MET A 30 9.06 14.91 -36.56
C MET A 30 8.87 15.57 -37.93
N TYR A 31 9.97 15.99 -38.56
CA TYR A 31 9.98 16.59 -39.91
C TYR A 31 11.22 16.22 -40.72
N PRO A 32 11.14 16.25 -42.06
CA PRO A 32 12.29 16.02 -42.90
C PRO A 32 13.24 17.23 -42.82
N SER A 33 14.44 17.01 -42.29
CA SER A 33 15.54 17.98 -42.26
C SER A 33 16.64 17.51 -43.21
N THR A 34 17.22 18.43 -43.98
CA THR A 34 18.23 18.10 -44.99
C THR A 34 19.52 18.82 -44.68
N ASP A 35 20.60 18.05 -44.56
CA ASP A 35 21.93 18.62 -44.41
C ASP A 35 22.34 19.30 -45.73
N ARG A 36 22.73 20.59 -45.63
CA ARG A 36 23.06 21.39 -46.81
C ARG A 36 24.36 20.97 -47.47
N VAL A 37 25.26 20.32 -46.73
CA VAL A 37 26.59 19.92 -47.26
C VAL A 37 26.49 18.61 -48.02
N SER A 38 25.90 17.58 -47.41
CA SER A 38 25.76 16.25 -48.01
C SER A 38 24.53 16.10 -48.90
N GLY A 39 23.52 16.96 -48.76
CA GLY A 39 22.23 16.83 -49.43
C GLY A 39 21.39 15.66 -48.91
N ARG A 40 21.82 15.00 -47.83
CA ARG A 40 21.09 13.89 -47.20
C ARG A 40 19.99 14.43 -46.30
N SER A 41 18.80 13.82 -46.38
CA SER A 41 17.66 14.15 -45.55
C SER A 41 17.39 13.06 -44.51
N GLU A 42 16.96 13.45 -43.32
CA GLU A 42 16.56 12.57 -42.23
C GLU A 42 15.36 13.17 -41.47
N CYS A 43 14.56 12.35 -40.81
CA CYS A 43 13.45 12.84 -39.98
C CYS A 43 13.94 13.27 -38.60
N CYS A 44 13.85 14.56 -38.29
CA CYS A 44 14.29 15.15 -37.04
C CYS A 44 13.13 15.60 -36.16
N PRO A 45 13.24 15.52 -34.82
CA PRO A 45 12.30 16.17 -33.91
C PRO A 45 12.24 17.69 -34.12
N ASP A 46 11.10 18.32 -33.82
CA ASP A 46 11.02 19.79 -33.74
C ASP A 46 12.08 20.39 -32.83
N GLY A 47 12.62 21.54 -33.24
CA GLY A 47 13.70 22.19 -32.52
C GLY A 47 15.08 21.57 -32.77
N THR A 48 15.22 20.62 -33.71
CA THR A 48 16.51 20.03 -34.09
C THR A 48 16.75 20.05 -35.61
N GLU A 49 17.99 20.17 -36.07
CA GLU A 49 18.38 20.14 -37.49
C GLU A 49 19.36 19.00 -37.78
N TYR A 50 19.20 18.37 -38.95
CA TYR A 50 20.10 17.30 -39.39
C TYR A 50 21.43 17.87 -39.89
N ASN A 51 22.54 17.47 -39.28
CA ASN A 51 23.89 17.93 -39.64
C ASN A 51 24.65 16.95 -40.58
N GLY A 52 23.94 15.97 -41.16
CA GLY A 52 24.53 14.92 -42.01
C GLY A 52 24.83 13.62 -41.26
N ASN A 53 24.80 13.65 -39.92
CA ASN A 53 24.97 12.48 -39.07
C ASN A 53 23.81 12.31 -38.09
N ILE A 54 23.50 13.35 -37.31
CA ILE A 54 22.47 13.34 -36.26
C ILE A 54 21.60 14.59 -36.30
N CYS A 55 20.45 14.55 -35.63
CA CYS A 55 19.62 15.71 -35.38
C CYS A 55 20.15 16.46 -34.15
N GLU A 56 20.69 17.65 -34.34
CA GLU A 56 21.21 18.50 -33.26
C GLU A 56 20.24 19.61 -32.90
N ALA A 57 20.18 19.96 -31.62
CA ALA A 57 19.32 21.05 -31.14
C ALA A 57 19.66 22.37 -31.83
N LEU A 58 18.64 23.09 -32.26
CA LEU A 58 18.78 24.43 -32.80
C LEU A 58 19.28 25.40 -31.71
N PRO A 59 20.05 26.42 -32.07
CA PRO A 59 20.42 27.49 -31.15
C PRO A 59 19.19 28.13 -30.51
N THR A 60 19.25 28.34 -29.20
CA THR A 60 18.23 29.10 -28.46
C THR A 60 18.49 30.59 -28.59
N CYS A 61 17.45 31.37 -28.92
CA CYS A 61 17.54 32.82 -28.92
C CYS A 61 17.51 33.37 -27.48
N SER A 62 18.21 34.47 -27.23
CA SER A 62 18.25 35.10 -25.91
C SER A 62 16.90 35.70 -25.51
N ASN A 63 16.13 36.16 -26.49
CA ASN A 63 14.78 36.66 -26.29
C ASN A 63 13.76 35.50 -26.48
N PRO A 64 12.90 35.19 -25.48
CA PRO A 64 11.89 34.13 -25.60
C PRO A 64 10.84 34.41 -26.70
N ASP A 65 10.67 35.66 -27.11
CA ASP A 65 9.75 36.06 -28.19
C ASP A 65 10.39 35.95 -29.59
N GLU A 66 11.59 35.40 -29.69
CA GLU A 66 12.27 35.12 -30.94
C GLU A 66 12.34 33.62 -31.25
N TYR A 67 12.53 33.29 -32.53
CA TYR A 67 12.82 31.94 -32.99
C TYR A 67 14.08 31.95 -33.87
N PHE A 68 14.80 30.82 -33.88
CA PHE A 68 15.95 30.65 -34.75
C PHE A 68 15.50 30.30 -36.17
N ASP A 69 15.75 31.21 -37.12
CA ASP A 69 15.49 30.98 -38.54
C ASP A 69 16.62 30.12 -39.12
N THR A 70 16.31 28.86 -39.45
CA THR A 70 17.27 27.91 -40.02
C THR A 70 17.68 28.23 -41.45
N VAL A 71 16.91 29.05 -42.17
CA VAL A 71 17.25 29.48 -43.54
C VAL A 71 18.36 30.52 -43.47
N ASP A 72 18.15 31.55 -42.66
CA ASP A 72 19.05 32.72 -42.56
C ASP A 72 20.07 32.63 -41.43
N ARG A 73 20.00 31.58 -40.59
CA ARG A 73 20.89 31.31 -39.45
C ARG A 73 20.92 32.46 -38.42
N LEU A 74 19.76 33.08 -38.16
CA LEU A 74 19.63 34.21 -37.25
C LEU A 74 18.33 34.17 -36.45
N CYS A 75 18.32 34.80 -35.28
CA CYS A 75 17.12 34.94 -34.46
C CYS A 75 16.19 36.01 -35.04
N ARG A 76 14.90 35.69 -35.20
CA ARG A 76 13.86 36.58 -35.69
C ARG A 76 12.72 36.67 -34.68
N ALA A 77 12.12 37.85 -34.57
CA ALA A 77 10.90 38.04 -33.78
C ALA A 77 9.77 37.13 -34.28
N LYS A 78 9.09 36.45 -33.35
CA LYS A 78 7.85 35.74 -33.63
C LYS A 78 6.78 36.77 -34.02
N LYS A 79 5.91 36.39 -34.95
CA LYS A 79 4.75 37.21 -35.28
C LYS A 79 3.73 37.09 -34.15
N ASP A 80 3.21 38.21 -33.67
CA ASP A 80 2.05 38.22 -32.79
C ASP A 80 0.81 37.73 -33.57
N CYS A 81 0.21 36.64 -33.08
CA CYS A 81 -0.92 35.96 -33.71
C CYS A 81 -2.26 36.31 -33.06
N GLY A 82 -2.27 37.09 -31.98
CA GLY A 82 -3.45 37.38 -31.19
C GLY A 82 -4.05 36.15 -30.49
N ASP A 83 -5.15 36.38 -29.78
CA ASP A 83 -5.80 35.35 -28.95
C ASP A 83 -6.27 34.15 -29.78
N GLY A 84 -6.13 32.96 -29.20
CA GLY A 84 -6.56 31.70 -29.81
C GLY A 84 -5.66 31.17 -30.93
N ASN A 85 -4.56 31.84 -31.26
CA ASN A 85 -3.60 31.41 -32.28
C ASN A 85 -2.17 31.38 -31.73
N TYR A 86 -1.32 30.52 -32.30
CA TYR A 86 0.09 30.40 -31.97
C TYR A 86 0.96 30.54 -33.23
N PHE A 87 2.20 31.01 -33.06
CA PHE A 87 3.15 31.11 -34.15
C PHE A 87 3.83 29.76 -34.40
N PHE A 88 3.45 29.07 -35.49
CA PHE A 88 4.05 27.82 -35.89
C PHE A 88 5.37 28.08 -36.64
N ILE A 89 6.47 27.98 -35.91
CA ILE A 89 7.84 28.33 -36.34
C ILE A 89 8.20 27.68 -37.68
N ARG A 90 7.83 26.40 -37.88
CA ARG A 90 8.17 25.65 -39.11
C ARG A 90 7.62 26.26 -40.39
N GLU A 91 6.36 26.68 -40.37
CA GLU A 91 5.73 27.30 -41.55
C GLU A 91 5.80 28.83 -41.51
N ARG A 92 6.30 29.40 -40.41
CA ARG A 92 6.35 30.84 -40.15
C ARG A 92 4.96 31.48 -40.27
N LYS A 93 3.93 30.76 -39.81
CA LYS A 93 2.52 31.13 -39.92
C LYS A 93 1.83 31.02 -38.58
N CYS A 94 0.81 31.85 -38.38
CA CYS A 94 -0.11 31.69 -37.27
C CYS A 94 -1.04 30.51 -37.54
N LYS A 95 -1.22 29.65 -36.55
CA LYS A 95 -2.17 28.54 -36.56
C LYS A 95 -3.09 28.62 -35.34
N PRO A 96 -4.34 28.12 -35.41
CA PRO A 96 -5.20 28.03 -34.24
C PRO A 96 -4.57 27.16 -33.15
N ILE A 97 -4.70 27.57 -31.89
CA ILE A 97 -4.28 26.74 -30.74
C ILE A 97 -5.14 25.46 -30.76
N PRO A 98 -4.52 24.27 -30.74
CA PRO A 98 -5.26 23.00 -30.74
C PRO A 98 -6.04 22.82 -29.43
N LEU A 99 -7.16 22.10 -29.51
CA LEU A 99 -7.87 21.63 -28.33
C LEU A 99 -7.10 20.45 -27.74
N CYS A 100 -6.51 20.64 -26.55
CA CYS A 100 -5.82 19.58 -25.83
C CYS A 100 -6.80 18.71 -25.04
N LEU A 101 -6.41 17.46 -24.77
CA LEU A 101 -7.17 16.56 -23.91
C LEU A 101 -7.19 17.07 -22.45
N ASP A 102 -8.12 16.54 -21.64
CA ASP A 102 -8.32 17.00 -20.26
C ASP A 102 -7.06 16.87 -19.38
N ASP A 103 -6.18 15.92 -19.65
CA ASP A 103 -4.90 15.71 -18.95
C ASP A 103 -3.70 16.37 -19.64
N GLU A 104 -3.92 17.21 -20.65
CA GLU A 104 -2.90 17.90 -21.43
C GLU A 104 -3.05 19.43 -21.36
N PHE A 105 -1.97 20.15 -21.64
CA PHE A 105 -1.98 21.59 -21.83
C PHE A 105 -1.16 21.96 -23.05
N PHE A 106 -1.46 23.12 -23.65
CA PHE A 106 -0.70 23.63 -24.77
C PHE A 106 0.56 24.35 -24.26
N ASP A 107 1.75 23.83 -24.59
CA ASP A 107 3.04 24.39 -24.15
C ASP A 107 3.54 25.55 -25.01
N GLY A 108 2.74 25.99 -25.99
CA GLY A 108 3.11 26.98 -26.99
C GLY A 108 3.41 26.38 -28.37
N GLN A 109 3.61 25.06 -28.46
CA GLN A 109 3.84 24.36 -29.72
C GLN A 109 3.05 23.05 -29.85
N TYR A 110 2.84 22.33 -28.75
CA TYR A 110 2.11 21.05 -28.69
C TYR A 110 1.19 20.96 -27.48
N CYS A 111 0.20 20.08 -27.58
CA CYS A 111 -0.46 19.54 -26.40
C CYS A 111 0.48 18.52 -25.74
N VAL A 112 0.83 18.78 -24.49
CA VAL A 112 1.70 17.92 -23.69
C VAL A 112 1.00 17.56 -22.39
N ARG A 113 1.31 16.38 -21.84
CA ARG A 113 0.73 15.94 -20.56
C ARG A 113 1.04 16.94 -19.45
N LYS A 114 0.03 17.26 -18.65
CA LYS A 114 0.20 18.08 -17.45
C LYS A 114 1.19 17.39 -16.50
N PRO A 115 2.16 18.13 -15.94
CA PRO A 115 3.06 17.58 -14.93
C PRO A 115 2.28 17.18 -13.68
N GLN A 116 2.74 16.13 -13.00
CA GLN A 116 2.24 15.77 -11.68
C GLN A 116 2.84 16.72 -10.65
N CYS A 117 2.01 17.56 -10.03
CA CYS A 117 2.44 18.47 -8.98
C CYS A 117 2.61 17.74 -7.65
N GLN A 118 3.60 18.16 -6.86
CA GLN A 118 3.81 17.63 -5.51
C GLN A 118 2.65 17.99 -4.57
N ASP A 119 2.55 17.28 -3.46
CA ASP A 119 1.59 17.59 -2.41
C ASP A 119 1.71 19.06 -1.97
N GLY A 120 0.56 19.74 -1.92
CA GLY A 120 0.50 21.18 -1.63
C GLY A 120 0.57 22.08 -2.87
N PHE A 121 0.76 21.54 -4.08
CA PHE A 121 0.75 22.29 -5.34
C PHE A 121 -0.36 21.78 -6.28
N TYR A 122 -0.79 22.62 -7.22
CA TYR A 122 -1.71 22.25 -8.30
C TYR A 122 -1.25 22.86 -9.63
N PHE A 123 -1.65 22.26 -10.75
CA PHE A 123 -1.27 22.78 -12.07
C PHE A 123 -2.17 23.94 -12.47
N GLU A 124 -1.57 25.11 -12.67
CA GLU A 124 -2.23 26.30 -13.19
C GLU A 124 -1.54 26.76 -14.48
N LYS A 125 -2.30 26.73 -15.59
CA LYS A 125 -1.93 27.19 -16.95
C LYS A 125 -0.65 26.56 -17.54
N THR A 126 0.51 26.85 -16.98
CA THR A 126 1.84 26.49 -17.49
C THR A 126 2.71 25.82 -16.44
N GLY A 127 2.30 25.74 -15.17
CA GLY A 127 3.15 25.17 -14.13
C GLY A 127 2.43 24.81 -12.83
N CYS A 128 3.17 24.16 -11.93
CA CYS A 128 2.70 23.84 -10.59
C CYS A 128 2.82 25.07 -9.68
N VAL A 129 1.71 25.52 -9.13
CA VAL A 129 1.64 26.64 -8.18
C VAL A 129 1.12 26.15 -6.83
N PRO A 130 1.48 26.81 -5.71
CA PRO A 130 0.98 26.41 -4.39
C PRO A 130 -0.55 26.44 -4.33
N LYS A 131 -1.15 25.44 -3.68
CA LYS A 131 -2.58 25.45 -3.39
C LYS A 131 -2.89 26.66 -2.48
N PRO A 132 -4.01 27.37 -2.72
CA PRO A 132 -4.45 28.42 -1.82
C PRO A 132 -4.73 27.84 -0.42
N ARG A 133 -4.59 28.68 0.61
CA ARG A 133 -4.98 28.32 1.97
C ARG A 133 -6.50 28.53 2.09
N CYS A 134 -7.25 27.43 2.13
CA CYS A 134 -8.70 27.47 2.36
C CYS A 134 -9.01 27.68 3.85
N GLU A 135 -10.15 28.29 4.14
CA GLU A 135 -10.65 28.47 5.51
C GLU A 135 -11.04 27.12 6.14
N ASP A 136 -11.24 27.08 7.46
CA ASP A 136 -11.44 25.83 8.21
C ASP A 136 -12.65 25.01 7.71
N ASP A 137 -13.67 25.68 7.17
CA ASP A 137 -14.88 25.06 6.63
C ASP A 137 -14.84 24.91 5.10
N GLU A 138 -13.70 25.15 4.46
CA GLU A 138 -13.51 25.04 3.02
C GLU A 138 -12.46 23.98 2.67
N TRP A 139 -12.50 23.48 1.43
CA TRP A 139 -11.49 22.61 0.86
C TRP A 139 -11.16 23.03 -0.57
N PHE A 140 -9.94 22.74 -1.03
CA PHE A 140 -9.51 23.07 -2.38
C PHE A 140 -9.98 21.99 -3.37
N ASP A 141 -10.93 22.32 -4.25
CA ASP A 141 -11.53 21.40 -5.22
C ASP A 141 -10.65 21.07 -6.45
N GLY A 142 -9.43 21.58 -6.47
CA GLY A 142 -8.52 21.53 -7.61
C GLY A 142 -8.45 22.82 -8.41
N ARG A 143 -9.37 23.77 -8.18
CA ARG A 143 -9.37 25.13 -8.76
C ARG A 143 -9.65 26.22 -7.74
N ASN A 144 -10.60 26.03 -6.84
CA ASN A 144 -11.04 27.01 -5.86
C ASN A 144 -11.17 26.40 -4.47
N CYS A 145 -11.10 27.24 -3.43
CA CYS A 145 -11.61 26.86 -2.11
C CYS A 145 -13.13 26.89 -2.18
N VAL A 146 -13.77 25.79 -1.82
CA VAL A 146 -15.22 25.64 -1.79
C VAL A 146 -15.62 25.11 -0.42
N GLU A 147 -16.81 25.49 0.04
CA GLU A 147 -17.35 25.00 1.32
C GLU A 147 -17.30 23.47 1.37
N LYS A 148 -16.88 22.94 2.52
CA LYS A 148 -16.91 21.51 2.80
C LYS A 148 -18.36 21.04 2.73
N PRO A 149 -18.62 19.94 2.02
CA PRO A 149 -19.95 19.37 1.99
C PRO A 149 -20.43 19.01 3.39
N GLN A 150 -21.73 19.19 3.61
CA GLN A 150 -22.43 18.82 4.84
C GLN A 150 -22.09 17.37 5.24
N ASP A 151 -21.86 17.14 6.54
CA ASP A 151 -21.57 15.81 7.10
C ASP A 151 -22.53 14.76 6.51
N CYS A 152 -21.97 13.79 5.77
CA CYS A 152 -22.73 12.77 5.04
C CYS A 152 -23.46 11.77 5.95
N GLY A 153 -23.23 11.87 7.27
CA GLY A 153 -23.79 10.96 8.26
C GLY A 153 -23.13 9.57 8.25
N ALA A 154 -23.49 8.73 9.22
CA ALA A 154 -22.87 7.43 9.39
C ALA A 154 -23.01 6.53 8.14
N GLY A 155 -21.89 5.92 7.73
CA GLY A 155 -21.85 4.94 6.64
C GLY A 155 -21.75 5.52 5.22
N LYS A 156 -21.60 6.84 5.08
CA LYS A 156 -21.41 7.52 3.80
C LYS A 156 -20.17 8.43 3.84
N HIS A 157 -19.62 8.69 2.66
CA HIS A 157 -18.53 9.65 2.47
C HIS A 157 -18.84 10.53 1.28
N TRP A 158 -18.21 11.71 1.22
CA TRP A 158 -18.32 12.57 0.05
C TRP A 158 -17.46 12.04 -1.09
N ASP A 159 -18.07 11.79 -2.24
CA ASP A 159 -17.35 11.48 -3.47
C ASP A 159 -17.09 12.78 -4.24
N PHE A 160 -15.82 13.16 -4.35
CA PHE A 160 -15.41 14.39 -5.04
C PHE A 160 -15.65 14.37 -6.55
N LYS A 161 -15.68 13.18 -7.18
CA LYS A 161 -15.96 13.07 -8.62
C LYS A 161 -17.46 13.17 -8.91
N ALA A 162 -18.29 12.60 -8.04
CA ALA A 162 -19.73 12.61 -8.16
C ALA A 162 -20.40 13.83 -7.50
N ASN A 163 -19.64 14.61 -6.72
CA ASN A 163 -20.10 15.78 -5.97
C ASN A 163 -21.35 15.48 -5.11
N GLN A 164 -21.36 14.33 -4.45
CA GLN A 164 -22.46 13.85 -3.62
C GLN A 164 -21.99 12.88 -2.53
N CYS A 165 -22.79 12.70 -1.47
CA CYS A 165 -22.55 11.65 -0.47
C CYS A 165 -22.87 10.28 -1.06
N VAL A 166 -21.88 9.39 -1.10
CA VAL A 166 -22.02 8.00 -1.55
C VAL A 166 -21.77 7.02 -0.39
N PRO A 167 -22.30 5.79 -0.45
CA PRO A 167 -22.02 4.77 0.56
C PRO A 167 -20.51 4.51 0.72
N ASN A 168 -20.06 4.25 1.95
CA ASN A 168 -18.68 3.85 2.19
C ASN A 168 -18.36 2.56 1.42
N PRO A 169 -17.19 2.46 0.76
CA PRO A 169 -16.77 1.23 0.10
C PRO A 169 -16.77 0.06 1.08
N ALA A 170 -17.21 -1.11 0.62
CA ALA A 170 -17.10 -2.33 1.41
C ALA A 170 -15.61 -2.68 1.59
N CYS A 171 -15.15 -2.65 2.84
CA CYS A 171 -13.81 -3.12 3.19
C CYS A 171 -13.83 -4.62 3.45
N ASP A 172 -12.74 -5.32 3.12
CA ASP A 172 -12.56 -6.73 3.45
C ASP A 172 -12.72 -6.99 4.95
N GLY A 173 -13.02 -8.23 5.37
CA GLY A 173 -13.43 -8.56 6.74
C GLY A 173 -12.49 -8.05 7.86
N ASP A 174 -11.19 -7.98 7.59
CA ASP A 174 -10.17 -7.48 8.53
C ASP A 174 -9.87 -5.97 8.39
N SER A 175 -10.66 -5.23 7.63
CA SER A 175 -10.46 -3.81 7.35
C SER A 175 -11.70 -2.98 7.73
N TYR A 176 -11.50 -1.67 7.89
CA TYR A 176 -12.56 -0.70 8.15
C TYR A 176 -12.31 0.59 7.37
N TRP A 177 -13.37 1.34 7.11
CA TRP A 177 -13.29 2.62 6.42
C TRP A 177 -12.84 3.72 7.38
N THR A 178 -11.75 4.41 7.06
CA THR A 178 -11.15 5.48 7.88
C THR A 178 -11.66 6.88 7.53
N GLY A 179 -12.61 7.00 6.59
CA GLY A 179 -12.98 8.29 5.97
C GLY A 179 -12.22 8.59 4.68
N THR A 180 -11.01 8.04 4.51
CA THR A 180 -10.14 8.26 3.35
C THR A 180 -9.78 6.99 2.60
N GLY A 181 -9.99 5.82 3.20
CA GLY A 181 -9.65 4.53 2.62
C GLY A 181 -10.03 3.36 3.54
N CYS A 182 -9.89 2.13 3.03
CA CYS A 182 -9.93 0.95 3.88
C CYS A 182 -8.58 0.75 4.56
N ALA A 183 -8.57 0.67 5.89
CA ALA A 183 -7.38 0.34 6.67
C ALA A 183 -7.59 -0.98 7.42
N LYS A 184 -6.50 -1.75 7.59
CA LYS A 184 -6.54 -2.96 8.42
C LYS A 184 -6.89 -2.61 9.86
N ARG A 185 -7.73 -3.44 10.46
CA ARG A 185 -8.13 -3.32 11.86
C ARG A 185 -6.89 -3.57 12.73
N PRO A 186 -6.48 -2.61 13.58
CA PRO A 186 -5.34 -2.82 14.46
C PRO A 186 -5.64 -3.92 15.47
N LYS A 187 -4.63 -4.76 15.78
CA LYS A 187 -4.74 -5.72 16.88
C LYS A 187 -4.57 -4.98 18.20
N CYS A 188 -5.57 -5.04 19.05
CA CYS A 188 -5.48 -4.47 20.39
C CYS A 188 -4.46 -5.27 21.22
N ARG A 189 -3.59 -4.56 21.94
CA ARG A 189 -2.53 -5.17 22.77
C ARG A 189 -3.11 -5.94 23.97
N ASN A 190 -4.25 -5.50 24.48
CA ASN A 190 -4.96 -6.17 25.56
C ASN A 190 -5.98 -7.16 24.94
N PRO A 191 -5.91 -8.47 25.24
CA PRO A 191 -6.88 -9.45 24.74
C PRO A 191 -8.31 -9.22 25.26
N HIS A 192 -8.50 -8.43 26.31
CA HIS A 192 -9.82 -8.00 26.80
C HIS A 192 -10.37 -6.77 26.06
N HIS A 193 -9.72 -6.32 24.99
CA HIS A 193 -10.13 -5.15 24.22
C HIS A 193 -10.30 -5.52 22.74
N PHE A 194 -11.26 -4.89 22.08
CA PHE A 194 -11.51 -5.00 20.65
C PHE A 194 -11.54 -3.61 20.02
N PHE A 195 -11.37 -3.55 18.70
CA PHE A 195 -11.38 -2.28 17.97
C PHE A 195 -12.80 -1.96 17.49
N ASP A 196 -13.39 -0.88 17.98
CA ASP A 196 -14.76 -0.45 17.68
C ASP A 196 -14.91 0.29 16.34
N GLY A 197 -13.80 0.57 15.64
CA GLY A 197 -13.76 1.41 14.44
C GLY A 197 -12.98 2.71 14.65
N VAL A 198 -12.76 3.12 15.90
CA VAL A 198 -12.02 4.33 16.26
C VAL A 198 -10.89 4.01 17.22
N ASN A 199 -11.16 3.26 18.29
CA ASN A 199 -10.21 2.94 19.36
C ASN A 199 -10.29 1.47 19.80
N CYS A 200 -9.24 1.02 20.50
CA CYS A 200 -9.29 -0.23 21.24
C CYS A 200 -10.06 -0.02 22.56
N VAL A 201 -11.25 -0.60 22.66
CA VAL A 201 -12.16 -0.47 23.79
C VAL A 201 -12.32 -1.82 24.50
N PRO A 202 -12.56 -1.85 25.83
CA PRO A 202 -12.78 -3.08 26.57
C PRO A 202 -14.04 -3.83 26.12
N CYS A 203 -14.03 -5.16 26.26
CA CYS A 203 -15.25 -5.96 26.12
C CYS A 203 -16.32 -5.54 27.15
N PRO A 204 -17.62 -5.74 26.85
CA PRO A 204 -18.72 -5.29 27.73
C PRO A 204 -18.64 -5.84 29.15
N ASN A 205 -18.20 -7.10 29.30
CA ASN A 205 -17.98 -7.73 30.60
C ASN A 205 -16.48 -7.90 30.88
N SER A 206 -16.07 -7.74 32.14
CA SER A 206 -14.67 -7.87 32.58
C SER A 206 -14.09 -9.26 32.35
N ASP A 207 -14.95 -10.29 32.32
CA ASP A 207 -14.55 -11.70 32.22
C ASP A 207 -14.52 -12.20 30.77
N GLU A 208 -14.78 -11.32 29.82
CA GLU A 208 -14.75 -11.61 28.39
C GLU A 208 -13.42 -11.21 27.75
N TYR A 209 -13.07 -11.91 26.67
CA TYR A 209 -11.93 -11.56 25.83
C TYR A 209 -12.35 -11.56 24.35
N TRP A 210 -11.62 -10.82 23.53
CA TRP A 210 -11.84 -10.78 22.10
C TRP A 210 -11.20 -12.00 21.43
N ASN A 211 -12.02 -12.86 20.81
CA ASN A 211 -11.53 -14.04 20.11
C ASN A 211 -11.21 -13.81 18.62
N GLY A 212 -11.30 -12.57 18.14
CA GLY A 212 -11.16 -12.22 16.72
C GLY A 212 -12.49 -11.91 16.02
N ASN A 213 -13.62 -12.37 16.56
CA ASN A 213 -14.95 -12.16 15.99
C ASN A 213 -15.96 -11.57 16.99
N ALA A 214 -15.90 -11.97 18.26
CA ALA A 214 -16.77 -11.48 19.32
C ALA A 214 -16.04 -11.45 20.66
N CYS A 215 -16.57 -10.63 21.58
CA CYS A 215 -16.25 -10.77 23.00
C CYS A 215 -16.93 -12.04 23.52
N VAL A 216 -16.14 -12.96 24.07
CA VAL A 216 -16.63 -14.24 24.57
C VAL A 216 -16.09 -14.49 25.97
N SER A 217 -16.90 -15.11 26.81
CA SER A 217 -16.49 -15.49 28.17
C SER A 217 -15.44 -16.59 28.10
N ARG A 218 -14.48 -16.57 29.03
CA ARG A 218 -13.50 -17.64 29.15
C ARG A 218 -14.22 -18.95 29.50
N PRO A 219 -14.00 -20.06 28.77
CA PRO A 219 -14.64 -21.33 29.11
C PRO A 219 -14.15 -21.81 30.48
N VAL A 220 -15.10 -22.17 31.35
CA VAL A 220 -14.82 -22.82 32.63
C VAL A 220 -14.65 -24.31 32.34
N CYS A 221 -13.42 -24.81 32.45
CA CYS A 221 -13.13 -26.23 32.24
C CYS A 221 -13.56 -27.07 33.46
N ALA A 222 -14.01 -28.30 33.21
CA ALA A 222 -14.33 -29.25 34.27
C ALA A 222 -13.10 -29.56 35.15
N GLU A 223 -13.31 -30.13 36.35
CA GLU A 223 -12.20 -30.42 37.29
C GLU A 223 -11.10 -31.31 36.67
N ASP A 224 -11.47 -32.20 35.76
CA ASP A 224 -10.60 -33.11 35.02
C ASP A 224 -10.08 -32.54 33.70
N GLU A 225 -10.26 -31.23 33.47
CA GLU A 225 -9.82 -30.54 32.27
C GLU A 225 -8.92 -29.33 32.60
N TYR A 226 -8.15 -28.88 31.61
CA TYR A 226 -7.33 -27.68 31.66
C TYR A 226 -7.56 -26.85 30.39
N TYR A 227 -7.46 -25.52 30.52
CA TYR A 227 -7.54 -24.61 29.39
C TYR A 227 -6.16 -24.48 28.72
N ASP A 228 -6.07 -24.85 27.45
CA ASP A 228 -4.80 -24.81 26.70
C ASP A 228 -4.51 -23.47 26.01
N GLY A 229 -5.33 -22.45 26.28
CA GLY A 229 -5.28 -21.16 25.58
C GLY A 229 -6.31 -21.03 24.46
N SER A 230 -6.94 -22.12 24.03
CA SER A 230 -8.01 -22.11 23.02
C SER A 230 -9.24 -22.94 23.43
N ASN A 231 -9.06 -24.12 24.01
CA ASN A 231 -10.15 -25.02 24.42
C ASN A 231 -9.84 -25.72 25.75
N CYS A 232 -10.88 -26.24 26.40
CA CYS A 232 -10.72 -27.17 27.50
C CYS A 232 -10.28 -28.54 26.99
N LYS A 233 -9.22 -29.08 27.58
CA LYS A 233 -8.66 -30.40 27.27
C LYS A 233 -8.59 -31.25 28.52
N LYS A 234 -8.85 -32.55 28.39
CA LYS A 234 -8.65 -33.54 29.45
C LYS A 234 -7.24 -33.46 30.01
N ILE A 235 -7.13 -33.45 31.34
CA ILE A 235 -5.85 -33.57 32.04
C ILE A 235 -5.27 -34.96 31.69
N PRO A 236 -4.04 -35.03 31.18
CA PRO A 236 -3.42 -36.32 30.86
C PRO A 236 -3.10 -37.12 32.12
N ASN A 237 -3.21 -38.45 32.02
CA ASN A 237 -2.74 -39.35 33.07
C ASN A 237 -1.21 -39.27 33.16
N CYS A 238 -0.70 -38.66 34.24
CA CYS A 238 0.73 -38.57 34.48
C CYS A 238 1.32 -39.93 34.91
N GLY A 239 2.60 -40.14 34.60
CA GLY A 239 3.30 -41.38 34.93
C GLY A 239 3.53 -41.58 36.44
N GLN A 240 4.06 -42.74 36.82
CA GLN A 240 4.36 -43.04 38.23
C GLN A 240 5.33 -41.99 38.82
N GLY A 241 4.94 -41.38 39.94
CA GLY A 241 5.73 -40.33 40.61
C GLY A 241 5.57 -38.92 40.03
N GLN A 242 4.63 -38.72 39.09
CA GLN A 242 4.34 -37.41 38.50
C GLN A 242 2.94 -36.91 38.87
N TYR A 243 2.75 -35.59 38.84
CA TYR A 243 1.45 -34.93 39.03
C TYR A 243 1.21 -33.90 37.93
N TRP A 244 -0.06 -33.58 37.67
CA TRP A 244 -0.40 -32.52 36.73
C TRP A 244 -0.21 -31.14 37.36
N ASN A 245 0.81 -30.41 36.92
CA ASN A 245 1.03 -29.04 37.36
C ASN A 245 0.14 -28.08 36.56
N ARG A 246 -0.99 -27.66 37.16
CA ARG A 246 -1.95 -26.73 36.53
C ARG A 246 -1.36 -25.38 36.13
N LYS A 247 -0.34 -24.88 36.83
CA LYS A 247 0.31 -23.58 36.53
C LYS A 247 1.20 -23.67 35.30
N LYS A 248 1.87 -24.82 35.11
CA LYS A 248 2.80 -25.05 33.98
C LYS A 248 2.16 -25.81 32.81
N SER A 249 0.97 -26.39 33.00
CA SER A 249 0.29 -27.27 32.04
C SER A 249 1.15 -28.46 31.58
N ILE A 250 1.84 -29.12 32.51
CA ILE A 250 2.69 -30.30 32.25
C ILE A 250 2.55 -31.34 33.37
N CYS A 251 2.90 -32.59 33.09
CA CYS A 251 3.17 -33.59 34.13
C CYS A 251 4.54 -33.32 34.75
N ASP A 252 4.56 -32.80 35.97
CA ASP A 252 5.76 -32.46 36.73
C ASP A 252 6.07 -33.56 37.76
N GLN A 253 7.31 -33.63 38.23
CA GLN A 253 7.71 -34.62 39.24
C GLN A 253 7.15 -34.23 40.61
N VAL A 254 6.62 -35.20 41.36
CA VAL A 254 6.18 -34.95 42.74
C VAL A 254 7.39 -34.47 43.55
N PRO A 255 7.32 -33.28 44.17
CA PRO A 255 8.44 -32.76 44.95
C PRO A 255 8.70 -33.65 46.17
N HIS A 256 9.97 -33.77 46.55
CA HIS A 256 10.33 -34.53 47.74
C HIS A 256 9.94 -33.73 48.99
N CYS A 257 8.86 -34.12 49.66
CA CYS A 257 8.44 -33.50 50.91
C CYS A 257 9.35 -33.87 52.08
N SER A 258 9.43 -33.00 53.08
CA SER A 258 10.24 -33.25 54.27
C SER A 258 9.59 -34.31 55.17
N LEU A 259 10.35 -34.86 56.11
CA LEU A 259 9.81 -35.81 57.09
C LEU A 259 8.67 -35.16 57.90
N GLY A 260 7.48 -35.74 57.86
CA GLY A 260 6.28 -35.17 58.50
C GLY A 260 5.44 -34.27 57.60
N GLU A 261 5.72 -34.23 56.30
CA GLU A 261 4.92 -33.54 55.28
C GLU A 261 4.39 -34.51 54.22
N TRP A 262 3.28 -34.18 53.58
CA TRP A 262 2.69 -34.92 52.47
C TRP A 262 2.35 -33.98 51.31
N PHE A 263 2.44 -34.46 50.07
CA PHE A 263 2.10 -33.66 48.89
C PHE A 263 0.60 -33.72 48.63
N ASN A 264 -0.08 -32.57 48.72
CA ASN A 264 -1.54 -32.49 48.56
C ASN A 264 -2.01 -32.31 47.10
N GLY A 265 -1.09 -32.36 46.13
CA GLY A 265 -1.37 -32.08 44.71
C GLY A 265 -0.98 -30.67 44.25
N GLU A 266 -0.69 -29.74 45.17
CA GLU A 266 -0.16 -28.41 44.86
C GLU A 266 1.14 -28.10 45.63
N SER A 267 1.23 -28.50 46.90
CA SER A 267 2.38 -28.23 47.77
C SER A 267 2.59 -29.34 48.81
N CYS A 268 3.77 -29.36 49.44
CA CYS A 268 4.02 -30.19 50.61
C CYS A 268 3.42 -29.52 51.85
N GLU A 269 2.55 -30.24 52.56
CA GLU A 269 1.88 -29.76 53.77
C GLU A 269 2.22 -30.63 54.97
N LYS A 270 2.35 -30.03 56.15
CA LYS A 270 2.62 -30.75 57.40
C LYS A 270 1.45 -31.67 57.76
N ILE A 271 1.78 -32.89 58.12
CA ILE A 271 0.83 -33.86 58.65
C ILE A 271 0.35 -33.34 60.00
N THR A 272 -0.89 -32.87 60.04
CA THR A 272 -1.53 -32.40 61.27
C THR A 272 -2.33 -33.57 61.86
N TYR A 273 -1.79 -34.26 62.84
CA TYR A 273 -2.55 -35.26 63.60
C TYR A 273 -3.36 -34.58 64.72
N PRO A 274 -4.62 -35.00 64.99
CA PRO A 274 -5.42 -36.01 64.30
C PRO A 274 -6.38 -35.42 63.24
N PRO A 275 -6.57 -36.07 62.07
CA PRO A 275 -7.37 -35.54 60.96
C PRO A 275 -8.90 -35.49 61.18
N TYR A 276 -9.44 -36.06 62.27
CA TYR A 276 -10.88 -36.01 62.60
C TYR A 276 -11.17 -36.01 64.11
N GLY A 277 -10.47 -35.21 64.92
CA GLY A 277 -10.88 -34.89 66.31
C GLY A 277 -11.08 -36.07 67.28
N GLY A 278 -10.57 -37.27 66.98
CA GLY A 278 -10.65 -38.43 67.89
C GLY A 278 -9.62 -38.34 69.01
N ARG A 279 -10.01 -38.75 70.23
CA ARG A 279 -9.09 -38.89 71.37
C ARG A 279 -8.11 -40.03 71.10
N LEU A 280 -6.81 -39.74 71.26
CA LEU A 280 -5.76 -40.75 71.26
C LEU A 280 -5.83 -41.58 72.55
N CYS A 281 -6.00 -42.89 72.43
CA CYS A 281 -5.71 -43.82 73.52
C CYS A 281 -4.22 -44.19 73.45
N PHE A 282 -3.43 -43.69 74.40
CA PHE A 282 -2.06 -44.16 74.60
C PHE A 282 -2.11 -45.45 75.43
N ILE A 283 -1.69 -46.57 74.85
CA ILE A 283 -1.34 -47.77 75.62
C ILE A 283 0.16 -47.67 75.91
N PRO A 284 0.59 -47.55 77.18
CA PRO A 284 2.01 -47.59 77.51
C PRO A 284 2.62 -48.94 77.10
N CYS A 285 3.81 -48.92 76.48
CA CYS A 285 4.51 -50.11 75.97
C CYS A 285 4.73 -51.22 77.01
N GLU A 286 4.68 -50.90 78.31
CA GLU A 286 4.80 -51.86 79.41
C GLU A 286 3.64 -52.88 79.45
N LYS A 287 2.45 -52.51 78.96
CA LYS A 287 1.27 -53.39 78.92
C LYS A 287 1.20 -54.30 77.69
N LEU A 288 2.10 -54.14 76.71
CA LEU A 288 2.17 -55.01 75.53
C LEU A 288 3.10 -56.21 75.72
N ARG A 289 3.82 -56.30 76.85
CA ARG A 289 4.78 -57.37 77.15
C ARG A 289 4.26 -58.49 78.07
N SER A 290 3.02 -58.41 78.57
CA SER A 290 2.50 -59.39 79.54
C SER A 290 1.28 -60.20 79.07
N SER A 291 1.13 -60.42 77.76
CA SER A 291 0.17 -61.40 77.24
C SER A 291 0.79 -62.21 76.10
N GLY A 292 1.82 -62.98 76.45
CA GLY A 292 2.13 -64.26 75.80
C GLY A 292 1.64 -65.39 76.73
N PRO A 293 1.32 -66.56 76.16
CA PRO A 293 0.38 -67.57 76.66
C PRO A 293 0.61 -68.08 78.09
#